data_AF-A0A7Y2XNU2-F1
#
_entry.id   AF-A0A7Y2XNU2-F1
#
_cell.length_a   1.000
_cell.length_b   1.000
_cell.length_c   1.000
_cell.angle_alpha   90.00
_cell.angle_beta   90.00
_cell.angle_gamma   90.00
#
_symmetry.space_group_name_H-M   'P 1'
#
loop_
_entity.id
_entity.type
_entity.pdbx_description
1 polymer ?
#
loop_
_entity_poly.entity_id
_entity_poly.type
_entity_poly.pdbx_seq_one_letter_code
_entity_poly.pdbx_strand_id
1 'polypeptide(L)'
;YLVAGVMIFFFSYFWVATMFQPSEISENLKRSGGYIPGVRPGKPTADFLDFTMTRLTFAGAIFLTIIFILPWIVSQMPRGIIGKELPFLVTSFFGGTSLLILVGVLLDMMRQIETHLLQRHYDGFLRKGKIKGRYDRLQNTGQRASSGTIVYLWVFIAILIVAGVSYWIYTGR
;
A
#
# COMPACT_ATOMS: atom_id res chain seq x y z
N TYR A 1 -1.13 -24.96 -2.83
CA TYR A 1 -1.21 -24.26 -1.54
C TYR A 1 0.13 -24.14 -0.83
N LEU A 2 0.92 -25.21 -0.65
CA LEU A 2 2.24 -25.10 0.01
C LEU A 2 3.23 -24.18 -0.70
N VAL A 3 3.43 -24.33 -2.02
CA VAL A 3 4.33 -23.45 -2.80
C VAL A 3 3.89 -21.98 -2.70
N ALA A 4 2.58 -21.71 -2.83
CA ALA A 4 2.03 -20.37 -2.71
C ALA A 4 2.17 -19.80 -1.28
N GLY A 5 1.98 -20.63 -0.24
CA GLY A 5 2.18 -20.23 1.16
C GLY A 5 3.63 -19.89 1.47
N VAL A 6 4.59 -20.69 0.98
CA VAL A 6 6.03 -20.39 1.08
C VAL A 6 6.37 -19.10 0.33
N MET A 7 5.78 -18.90 -0.86
CA MET A 7 5.98 -17.67 -1.63
C MET A 7 5.42 -16.44 -0.91
N ILE A 8 4.24 -16.54 -0.29
CA ILE A 8 3.67 -15.48 0.55
C ILE A 8 4.58 -15.16 1.74
N PHE A 9 5.08 -16.19 2.42
CA PHE A 9 5.99 -16.03 3.55
C PHE A 9 7.27 -15.27 3.12
N PHE A 10 7.90 -15.69 2.02
CA PHE A 10 9.09 -15.03 1.47
C PHE A 10 8.82 -13.59 1.03
N PHE A 11 7.74 -13.36 0.28
CA PHE A 11 7.41 -12.03 -0.20
C PHE A 11 7.05 -11.06 0.92
N SER A 12 6.39 -11.53 1.98
CA SER A 12 6.06 -10.67 3.12
C SER A 12 7.34 -10.12 3.79
N TYR A 13 8.36 -10.95 3.94
CA TYR A 13 9.68 -10.56 4.44
C TYR A 13 10.39 -9.58 3.51
N PHE A 14 10.41 -9.89 2.21
CA PHE A 14 11.08 -9.06 1.22
C PHE A 14 10.45 -7.68 1.10
N TRP A 15 9.12 -7.60 1.18
CA TRP A 15 8.39 -6.34 1.16
C TRP A 15 8.75 -5.45 2.35
N VAL A 16 8.76 -6.00 3.58
CA VAL A 16 9.14 -5.22 4.77
C VAL A 16 10.60 -4.76 4.68
N ALA A 17 11.53 -5.64 4.31
CA ALA A 17 12.94 -5.30 4.21
C ALA A 17 13.24 -4.20 3.17
N THR A 18 12.45 -4.14 2.09
CA THR A 18 12.63 -3.10 1.06
C THR A 18 11.99 -1.78 1.48
N MET A 19 10.80 -1.81 2.06
CA MET A 19 10.05 -0.61 2.43
C MET A 19 10.57 0.05 3.72
N PHE A 20 11.05 -0.75 4.67
CA PHE A 20 11.44 -0.27 5.99
C PHE A 20 12.94 -0.01 6.05
N GLN A 21 13.34 1.26 6.16
CA GLN A 21 14.73 1.68 6.36
C GLN A 21 14.91 2.18 7.82
N PRO A 22 15.39 1.34 8.77
CA PRO A 22 15.48 1.70 10.19
C PRO A 22 16.34 2.94 10.45
N SER A 23 17.41 3.11 9.66
CA SER A 23 18.32 4.25 9.74
C SER A 23 17.61 5.57 9.46
N GLU A 24 16.88 5.65 8.34
CA GLU A 24 16.15 6.86 7.93
C GLU A 24 15.03 7.19 8.92
N ILE A 25 14.32 6.18 9.41
CA ILE A 25 13.24 6.37 10.40
C ILE A 25 13.80 6.91 11.72
N SER A 26 14.94 6.37 12.18
CA SER A 26 15.59 6.86 13.41
C SER A 26 16.09 8.31 13.28
N GLU A 27 16.60 8.68 12.12
CA GLU A 27 17.10 10.03 11.84
C GLU A 27 15.93 11.01 11.69
N ASN A 28 14.85 10.61 11.02
CA ASN A 28 13.61 11.39 10.94
C ASN A 28 13.01 11.61 12.32
N LEU A 29 12.97 10.59 13.18
CA LEU A 29 12.48 10.71 14.56
C LEU A 29 13.31 11.73 15.35
N LYS A 30 14.64 11.66 15.26
CA LYS A 30 15.56 12.61 15.88
C LYS A 30 15.36 14.04 15.37
N ARG A 31 15.20 14.23 14.05
CA ARG A 31 14.96 15.55 13.43
C ARG A 31 13.60 16.15 13.80
N SER A 32 12.58 15.32 13.94
CA SER A 32 11.24 15.73 14.39
C SER A 32 11.15 15.97 15.91
N GLY A 33 12.27 15.88 16.65
CA GLY A 33 12.31 16.05 18.11
C GLY A 33 11.68 14.90 18.90
N GLY A 34 11.35 13.79 18.25
CA GLY A 34 10.84 12.58 18.88
C GLY A 34 11.97 11.68 19.39
N TYR A 35 11.66 10.85 20.37
CA TYR A 35 12.57 9.81 20.86
C TYR A 35 11.78 8.64 21.43
N ILE A 36 12.41 7.45 21.43
CA ILE A 36 11.85 6.26 22.07
C ILE A 36 12.34 6.23 23.52
N PRO A 37 11.45 6.26 24.53
CA PRO A 37 11.86 6.17 25.93
C PRO A 37 12.70 4.91 26.18
N GLY A 38 13.86 5.08 26.83
CA GLY A 38 14.77 3.97 27.13
C GLY A 38 15.83 3.65 26.06
N VAL A 39 15.78 4.27 24.87
CA VAL A 39 16.79 4.07 23.81
C VAL A 39 17.38 5.42 23.37
N ARG A 40 18.71 5.48 23.22
CA ARG A 40 19.39 6.71 22.79
C ARG A 40 19.06 7.03 21.32
N PRO A 41 18.74 8.30 20.98
CA PRO A 41 18.42 8.68 19.59
C PRO A 41 19.57 8.41 18.61
N GLY A 42 19.23 8.00 17.39
CA GLY A 42 20.18 7.69 16.31
C GLY A 42 20.40 6.18 16.15
N LYS A 43 21.67 5.75 16.04
CA LYS A 43 22.02 4.35 15.75
C LYS A 43 21.39 3.32 16.71
N PRO A 44 21.36 3.53 18.04
CA PRO A 44 20.71 2.58 18.95
C PRO A 44 19.20 2.46 18.72
N THR A 45 18.54 3.53 18.25
CA THR A 45 17.12 3.52 17.87
C THR A 45 16.92 2.72 16.58
N ALA A 46 17.80 2.88 15.58
CA ALA A 46 17.75 2.08 14.35
C ALA A 46 17.89 0.58 14.63
N ASP A 47 18.86 0.18 15.47
CA ASP A 47 19.09 -1.22 15.83
C ASP A 47 17.88 -1.81 16.58
N PHE A 48 17.25 -1.03 17.46
CA PHE A 48 16.03 -1.43 18.16
C PHE A 48 14.84 -1.62 17.20
N LEU A 49 14.66 -0.71 16.25
CA LEU A 49 13.60 -0.80 15.24
C LEU A 49 13.81 -2.02 14.34
N ASP A 50 15.03 -2.27 13.89
CA ASP A 50 15.37 -3.42 13.06
C ASP A 50 15.05 -4.76 13.75
N PHE A 51 15.49 -4.90 15.00
CA PHE A 51 15.21 -6.09 15.82
C PHE A 51 13.71 -6.32 16.03
N THR A 52 12.98 -5.26 16.35
CA THR A 52 11.54 -5.34 16.64
C THR A 52 10.76 -5.68 15.37
N MET A 53 11.08 -5.02 14.26
CA MET A 53 10.42 -5.23 12.97
C MET A 53 10.66 -6.63 12.43
N THR A 54 11.87 -7.18 12.58
CA THR A 54 12.16 -8.55 12.14
C THR A 54 11.28 -9.58 12.85
N ARG A 55 11.09 -9.44 14.17
CA ARG A 55 10.23 -10.33 14.97
C ARG A 55 8.76 -10.15 14.66
N LEU A 56 8.32 -8.90 14.49
CA LEU A 56 6.94 -8.58 14.13
C LEU A 56 6.61 -9.14 12.74
N THR A 57 7.52 -9.00 11.79
CA THR A 57 7.39 -9.53 10.43
C THR A 57 7.33 -11.04 10.43
N PHE A 58 8.14 -11.73 11.26
CA PHE A 58 8.06 -13.18 11.41
C PHE A 58 6.66 -13.63 11.83
N ALA A 59 6.11 -13.03 12.88
CA ALA A 59 4.78 -13.35 13.38
C ALA A 59 3.69 -13.02 12.34
N GLY A 60 3.82 -11.88 11.66
CA GLY A 60 2.90 -11.47 10.60
C GLY A 60 2.91 -12.40 9.39
N ALA A 61 4.09 -12.84 8.95
CA ALA A 61 4.26 -13.76 7.82
C ALA A 61 3.61 -15.13 8.09
N ILE A 62 3.76 -15.65 9.32
CA ILE A 62 3.07 -16.86 9.78
C ILE A 62 1.56 -16.65 9.73
N PHE A 63 1.07 -15.53 10.28
CA PHE A 63 -0.36 -15.22 10.32
C PHE A 63 -0.98 -15.11 8.91
N LEU A 64 -0.31 -14.41 7.99
CA LEU A 64 -0.71 -14.31 6.57
C LEU A 64 -0.80 -15.69 5.90
N THR A 65 0.18 -16.56 6.17
CA THR A 65 0.22 -17.92 5.63
C THR A 65 -0.92 -18.77 6.18
N ILE A 66 -1.27 -18.62 7.46
CA ILE A 66 -2.41 -19.31 8.08
C ILE A 66 -3.72 -18.90 7.41
N ILE A 67 -3.97 -17.59 7.25
CA ILE A 67 -5.19 -17.09 6.59
C ILE A 67 -5.29 -17.62 5.16
N PHE A 68 -4.18 -17.70 4.43
CA PHE A 68 -4.16 -18.24 3.07
C PHE A 68 -4.54 -19.72 2.99
N ILE A 69 -4.07 -20.53 3.94
CA ILE A 69 -4.32 -21.98 3.96
C ILE A 69 -5.71 -22.32 4.51
N LEU A 70 -6.31 -21.43 5.32
CA LEU A 70 -7.56 -21.66 6.01
C LEU A 70 -8.73 -22.07 5.08
N PRO A 71 -8.99 -21.40 3.93
CA PRO A 71 -10.06 -21.83 3.02
C PRO A 71 -9.84 -23.22 2.43
N TRP A 72 -8.58 -23.61 2.20
CA TRP A 72 -8.26 -24.96 1.72
C TRP A 72 -8.60 -26.02 2.76
N ILE A 73 -8.28 -25.80 4.04
CA ILE A 73 -8.64 -26.72 5.13
C ILE A 73 -10.17 -26.86 5.25
N VAL A 74 -10.89 -25.74 5.18
CA VAL A 74 -12.36 -25.73 5.25
C VAL A 74 -12.98 -26.48 4.05
N SER A 75 -12.39 -26.36 2.85
CA SER A 75 -12.87 -27.05 1.65
C SER A 75 -12.63 -28.56 1.65
N GLN A 76 -11.59 -29.04 2.34
CA GLN A 76 -11.23 -30.46 2.41
C GLN A 76 -12.05 -31.23 3.44
N MET A 77 -12.74 -30.54 4.35
CA MET A 77 -13.52 -31.18 5.40
C MET A 77 -14.89 -31.65 4.84
N PRO A 78 -15.15 -32.97 4.70
CA PRO A 78 -16.35 -33.51 4.02
C PRO A 78 -17.67 -33.24 4.74
N ARG A 79 -17.60 -32.65 5.94
CA ARG A 79 -18.71 -32.18 6.76
C ARG A 79 -18.34 -30.79 7.26
N GLY A 80 -18.62 -29.75 6.49
CA GLY A 80 -18.44 -28.39 7.00
C GLY A 80 -19.33 -28.13 8.22
N ILE A 81 -18.92 -27.15 9.04
CA ILE A 81 -19.68 -26.51 10.15
C ILE A 81 -21.10 -26.04 9.73
N ILE A 82 -21.40 -26.06 8.42
CA ILE A 82 -22.61 -25.51 7.77
C ILE A 82 -23.55 -26.61 7.24
N GLY A 83 -23.18 -27.91 7.30
CA GLY A 83 -24.11 -29.02 7.02
C GLY A 83 -24.62 -29.16 5.57
N LYS A 84 -24.06 -28.41 4.60
CA LYS A 84 -24.38 -28.53 3.17
C LYS A 84 -23.10 -28.53 2.33
N GLU A 85 -23.11 -29.35 1.27
CA GLU A 85 -22.18 -29.27 0.14
C GLU A 85 -22.12 -27.81 -0.35
N LEU A 86 -20.97 -27.14 -0.18
CA LEU A 86 -20.80 -25.80 -0.71
C LEU A 86 -20.75 -25.89 -2.25
N PRO A 87 -21.51 -25.06 -2.98
CA PRO A 87 -21.41 -24.99 -4.43
C PRO A 87 -19.97 -24.70 -4.85
N PHE A 88 -19.46 -25.42 -5.87
CA PHE A 88 -18.12 -25.26 -6.43
C PHE A 88 -17.76 -23.79 -6.76
N LEU A 89 -18.78 -23.01 -7.13
CA LEU A 89 -18.68 -21.58 -7.39
C LEU A 89 -18.25 -20.78 -6.14
N VAL A 90 -18.84 -21.07 -4.98
CA VAL A 90 -18.53 -20.40 -3.71
C VAL A 90 -17.12 -20.76 -3.25
N THR A 91 -16.73 -22.04 -3.31
CA THR A 91 -15.39 -22.49 -2.93
C THR A 91 -14.29 -21.90 -3.81
N SER A 92 -14.58 -21.66 -5.10
CA SER A 92 -13.61 -21.05 -6.03
C SER A 92 -13.45 -19.55 -5.83
N PHE A 93 -14.55 -18.82 -5.57
CA PHE A 93 -14.49 -17.37 -5.33
C PHE A 93 -13.99 -17.02 -3.92
N PHE A 94 -14.23 -17.86 -2.92
CA PHE A 94 -13.74 -17.71 -1.54
C PHE A 94 -12.44 -18.50 -1.28
N GLY A 95 -11.48 -18.41 -2.20
CA GLY A 95 -10.14 -19.00 -2.02
C GLY A 95 -9.23 -18.21 -1.09
N GLY A 96 -8.07 -18.77 -0.75
CA GLY A 96 -7.04 -18.12 0.08
C GLY A 96 -6.51 -16.82 -0.52
N THR A 97 -6.31 -16.77 -1.85
CA THR A 97 -5.82 -15.57 -2.54
C THR A 97 -6.86 -14.44 -2.54
N SER A 98 -8.12 -14.75 -2.86
CA SER A 98 -9.19 -13.74 -2.87
C SER A 98 -9.47 -13.23 -1.46
N LEU A 99 -9.38 -14.10 -0.44
CA LEU A 99 -9.52 -13.70 0.97
C LEU A 99 -8.41 -12.70 1.39
N LEU A 100 -7.15 -12.99 1.05
CA LEU A 100 -6.04 -12.08 1.35
C LEU A 100 -6.19 -10.72 0.65
N ILE A 101 -6.56 -10.72 -0.64
CA ILE A 101 -6.77 -9.48 -1.40
C ILE A 101 -7.95 -8.70 -0.82
N LEU A 102 -9.06 -9.36 -0.53
CA LEU A 102 -10.26 -8.72 0.03
C LEU A 102 -9.94 -8.01 1.34
N VAL A 103 -9.31 -8.70 2.29
CA VAL A 103 -8.94 -8.10 3.58
C VAL A 103 -7.90 -6.99 3.39
N GLY A 104 -6.91 -7.18 2.50
CA GLY A 104 -5.91 -6.17 2.20
C GLY A 104 -6.50 -4.87 1.66
N VAL A 105 -7.39 -4.97 0.66
CA VAL A 105 -8.09 -3.82 0.08
C VAL A 105 -9.03 -3.19 1.10
N LEU A 106 -9.77 -3.97 1.89
CA LEU A 106 -10.66 -3.41 2.92
C LEU A 106 -9.88 -2.61 3.97
N LEU A 107 -8.73 -3.11 4.44
CA LEU A 107 -7.88 -2.39 5.39
C LEU A 107 -7.28 -1.11 4.79
N ASP A 108 -6.89 -1.15 3.52
CA ASP A 108 -6.39 0.04 2.82
C ASP A 108 -7.49 1.10 2.64
N MET A 109 -8.68 0.68 2.21
CA MET A 109 -9.86 1.55 2.12
C MET A 109 -10.21 2.18 3.47
N MET A 110 -10.17 1.39 4.56
CA MET A 110 -10.42 1.91 5.91
C MET A 110 -9.39 2.99 6.31
N ARG A 111 -8.10 2.76 6.07
CA ARG A 111 -7.04 3.74 6.35
C ARG A 111 -7.19 5.02 5.53
N GLN A 112 -7.59 4.90 4.26
CA GLN A 112 -7.84 6.05 3.40
C GLN A 112 -9.04 6.87 3.89
N ILE A 113 -10.13 6.21 4.28
CA ILE A 113 -11.31 6.86 4.88
C ILE A 113 -10.92 7.58 6.17
N GLU A 114 -10.19 6.92 7.08
CA GLU A 114 -9.72 7.52 8.34
C GLU A 114 -8.88 8.77 8.10
N THR A 115 -7.92 8.70 7.17
CA THR A 115 -7.05 9.84 6.82
C THR A 115 -7.87 11.02 6.31
N HIS A 116 -8.88 10.79 5.47
CA HIS A 116 -9.75 11.84 4.94
C HIS A 116 -10.65 12.45 6.02
N LEU A 117 -11.16 11.63 6.96
CA LEU A 117 -11.94 12.10 8.09
C LEU A 117 -11.11 12.95 9.05
N LEU A 118 -9.87 12.55 9.34
CA LEU A 118 -8.95 13.34 10.18
C LEU A 118 -8.74 14.73 9.58
N GLN A 119 -8.41 14.83 8.28
CA GLN A 119 -8.23 16.11 7.58
C GLN A 119 -9.46 17.04 7.72
N ARG A 120 -10.67 16.48 7.58
CA ARG A 120 -11.92 17.24 7.73
C ARG A 120 -12.15 17.77 9.16
N HIS A 121 -11.70 17.04 10.18
CA HIS A 121 -11.79 17.48 11.59
C HIS A 121 -10.67 18.48 11.95
N TYR A 122 -9.54 18.47 11.23
CA TYR A 122 -8.49 19.49 11.35
C TYR A 122 -8.90 20.86 10.78
N ASP A 123 -9.74 20.91 9.75
CA ASP A 123 -10.26 22.17 9.18
C ASP A 123 -11.08 23.00 10.18
N GLY A 124 -11.74 22.35 11.17
CA GLY A 124 -12.59 23.02 12.16
C GLY A 124 -11.83 23.89 13.16
N PHE A 125 -10.61 23.50 13.54
CA PHE A 125 -9.80 24.23 14.53
C PHE A 125 -8.91 25.31 13.91
N LEU A 126 -8.44 25.11 12.67
CA LEU A 126 -7.58 26.08 11.97
C LEU A 126 -8.36 27.28 11.38
N ARG A 127 -9.69 27.19 11.25
CA ARG A 127 -10.50 28.26 10.63
C ARG A 127 -10.73 29.50 11.54
N LYS A 128 -10.49 29.40 12.86
CA LYS A 128 -10.72 30.52 13.80
C LYS A 128 -9.54 31.49 13.95
N GLY A 129 -8.37 31.16 13.40
CA GLY A 129 -7.19 32.02 13.43
C GLY A 129 -6.72 32.34 12.02
N LYS A 130 -7.38 33.27 11.33
CA LYS A 130 -6.84 33.84 10.08
C LYS A 130 -5.62 34.70 10.41
N ILE A 131 -4.46 34.09 10.60
CA ILE A 131 -3.19 34.79 10.46
C ILE A 131 -2.92 34.86 8.97
N LYS A 132 -3.19 36.03 8.39
CA LYS A 132 -2.81 36.38 7.02
C LYS A 132 -1.29 36.56 6.98
N GLY A 133 -0.57 35.44 6.95
CA GLY A 133 0.85 35.42 6.62
C GLY A 133 1.02 35.85 5.16
N ARG A 134 1.75 36.95 4.96
CA ARG A 134 2.19 37.41 3.65
C ARG A 134 3.20 36.37 3.13
N TYR A 135 2.71 35.36 2.43
CA TYR A 135 3.58 34.52 1.60
C TYR A 135 4.13 35.41 0.51
N ASP A 136 5.42 35.74 0.63
CA ASP A 136 6.19 36.27 -0.47
C ASP A 136 6.16 35.22 -1.56
N ARG A 137 5.46 35.59 -2.63
CA ARG A 137 5.26 34.75 -3.80
C ARG A 137 6.59 34.77 -4.54
N LEU A 138 7.51 33.87 -4.16
CA LEU A 138 8.58 33.46 -5.06
C LEU A 138 7.89 32.84 -6.27
N GLN A 139 7.68 33.72 -7.24
CA GLN A 139 7.20 33.45 -8.58
C GLN A 139 8.25 32.58 -9.24
N ASN A 140 8.21 31.28 -8.94
CA ASN A 140 8.90 30.30 -9.75
C ASN A 140 8.17 30.29 -11.09
N THR A 141 8.72 31.02 -12.04
CA THR A 141 8.31 31.08 -13.43
C THR A 141 8.64 29.75 -14.10
N GLY A 142 8.01 28.67 -13.63
CA GLY A 142 7.78 27.50 -14.45
C GLY A 142 6.77 27.94 -15.50
N GLN A 143 7.27 28.28 -16.69
CA GLN A 143 6.46 28.62 -17.84
C GLN A 143 5.33 27.59 -17.93
N ARG A 144 4.10 28.03 -17.61
CA ARG A 144 2.91 27.22 -17.90
C ARG A 144 3.01 26.97 -19.39
N ALA A 145 3.29 25.74 -19.78
CA ALA A 145 3.24 25.33 -21.17
C ALA A 145 1.92 25.91 -21.71
N SER A 146 2.02 26.78 -22.72
CA SER A 146 0.87 27.42 -23.33
C SER A 146 -0.20 26.35 -23.56
N SER A 147 -1.48 26.62 -23.29
CA SER A 147 -2.53 25.63 -23.53
C SER A 147 -2.42 25.02 -24.94
N GLY A 148 -1.90 25.76 -25.92
CA GLY A 148 -1.52 25.23 -27.23
C GLY A 148 -0.44 24.13 -27.16
N THR A 149 0.68 24.35 -26.48
CA THR A 149 1.74 23.36 -26.27
C THR A 149 1.25 22.11 -25.55
N ILE A 150 0.37 22.27 -24.55
CA ILE A 150 -0.26 21.14 -23.85
C ILE A 150 -1.15 20.34 -24.80
N VAL A 151 -1.98 21.02 -25.61
CA VAL A 151 -2.84 20.38 -26.61
C VAL A 151 -2.00 19.65 -27.68
N TYR A 152 -0.91 20.24 -28.17
CA TYR A 152 -0.02 19.58 -29.13
C TYR A 152 0.63 18.32 -28.56
N LEU A 153 1.03 18.32 -27.28
CA LEU A 153 1.56 17.12 -26.61
C LEU A 153 0.49 16.02 -26.51
N TRP A 154 -0.75 16.37 -26.15
CA TRP A 154 -1.86 15.40 -26.11
C TRP A 154 -2.21 14.83 -27.49
N VAL A 155 -2.20 15.67 -28.54
CA VAL A 155 -2.44 15.23 -29.92
C VAL A 155 -1.31 14.32 -30.40
N PHE A 156 -0.05 14.64 -30.09
CA PHE A 156 1.09 13.80 -30.44
C PHE A 156 1.03 12.43 -29.76
N ILE A 157 0.69 12.39 -28.47
CA ILE A 157 0.48 11.13 -27.74
C ILE A 157 -0.68 10.33 -28.35
N ALA A 158 -1.80 10.98 -28.70
CA ALA A 158 -2.94 10.31 -29.32
C ALA A 158 -2.58 9.70 -30.68
N ILE A 159 -1.82 10.41 -31.53
CA ILE A 159 -1.33 9.89 -32.81
C ILE A 159 -0.41 8.68 -32.59
N LEU A 160 0.50 8.75 -31.61
CA LEU A 160 1.42 7.65 -31.32
C LEU A 160 0.67 6.39 -30.84
N ILE A 161 -0.36 6.57 -30.00
CA ILE A 161 -1.23 5.46 -29.55
C ILE A 161 -2.02 4.88 -30.73
N VAL A 162 -2.65 5.72 -31.56
CA VAL A 162 -3.44 5.25 -32.71
C VAL A 162 -2.55 4.55 -33.74
N ALA A 163 -1.36 5.08 -34.02
CA ALA A 163 -0.38 4.44 -34.89
C ALA A 163 0.13 3.13 -34.31
N GLY A 164 0.40 3.08 -32.99
CA GLY A 164 0.81 1.86 -32.30
C GLY A 164 -0.26 0.77 -32.29
N VAL A 165 -1.52 1.14 -32.02
CA VAL A 165 -2.68 0.22 -32.06
C VAL A 165 -2.95 -0.23 -33.49
N SER A 166 -2.91 0.69 -34.46
CA SER A 166 -3.10 0.36 -35.88
C SER A 166 -2.01 -0.58 -36.38
N TYR A 167 -0.74 -0.30 -36.07
CA TYR A 167 0.38 -1.19 -36.37
C TYR A 167 0.23 -2.55 -35.70
N TRP A 168 -0.17 -2.60 -34.43
CA TRP A 168 -0.44 -3.86 -33.71
C TRP A 168 -1.57 -4.67 -34.38
N ILE A 169 -2.64 -4.03 -34.83
CA ILE A 169 -3.75 -4.69 -35.55
C ILE A 169 -3.29 -5.18 -36.93
N TYR A 170 -2.51 -4.39 -37.67
CA TYR A 170 -2.06 -4.76 -39.02
C TYR A 170 -0.93 -5.80 -39.03
N THR A 171 -0.10 -5.83 -37.98
CA THR A 171 0.97 -6.82 -37.82
C THR A 171 0.56 -8.04 -36.98
N GLY A 172 -0.68 -8.03 -36.47
CA GLY A 172 -1.27 -9.09 -35.66
C GLY A 172 -1.61 -10.34 -36.46
N ARG A 173 -0.63 -11.24 -36.57
CA ARG A 173 -0.85 -12.65 -36.27
C ARG A 173 -0.92 -12.86 -34.76
#